data_AF-A0A2D9KR24-F1
#
_entry.id   AF-A0A2D9KR24-F1
#
_cell.length_a   1.000
_cell.length_b   1.000
_cell.length_c   1.000
_cell.angle_alpha   90.00
_cell.angle_beta   90.00
_cell.angle_gamma   90.00
#
_symmetry.space_group_name_H-M   'P 1'
#
loop_
_entity.id
_entity.type
_entity.pdbx_description
1 polymer ?
#
loop_
_entity_poly.entity_id
_entity_poly.type
_entity_poly.pdbx_seq_one_letter_code
_entity_poly.pdbx_strand_id
1 'polypeptide(L)'
;MQQNILSSEFKSFLKARFIELFALGIFFFSIALLISLSNYSPKDNSLNTIGGPTPQNIMGLWGSYTADFLFQFFGLTVFLLPIVLLIWSVQIFLHKPPRYLIARIVALFLPWFY
;
A
#
# COMPACT_ATOMS: atom_id res chain seq x y z
N MET A 1 -32.96 -7.21 -32.96
CA MET A 1 -31.95 -6.38 -32.26
C MET A 1 -31.00 -7.30 -31.51
N GLN A 2 -29.98 -7.83 -32.18
CA GLN A 2 -29.07 -8.86 -31.65
C GLN A 2 -27.64 -8.31 -31.49
N GLN A 3 -27.53 -7.00 -31.26
CA GLN A 3 -26.24 -6.36 -31.07
C GLN A 3 -25.75 -6.61 -29.62
N ASN A 4 -24.54 -7.17 -29.55
CA ASN A 4 -23.54 -6.91 -28.51
C ASN A 4 -23.49 -7.74 -27.21
N ILE A 5 -24.14 -8.91 -27.09
CA ILE A 5 -23.94 -9.81 -25.93
C ILE A 5 -22.46 -10.24 -25.79
N LEU A 6 -21.84 -10.68 -26.89
CA LEU A 6 -20.41 -11.02 -26.94
C LEU A 6 -19.50 -9.86 -26.52
N SER A 7 -19.86 -8.62 -26.92
CA SER A 7 -19.07 -7.44 -26.56
C SER A 7 -19.22 -7.05 -25.09
N SER A 8 -20.40 -7.27 -24.49
CA SER A 8 -20.64 -6.96 -23.07
C SER A 8 -19.94 -7.95 -22.15
N GLU A 9 -19.93 -9.24 -22.49
CA GLU A 9 -19.20 -10.27 -21.74
C GLU A 9 -17.69 -10.09 -21.85
N PHE A 10 -17.19 -9.76 -23.05
CA PHE A 10 -15.77 -9.48 -23.22
C PHE A 10 -15.31 -8.26 -22.41
N LYS A 11 -16.11 -7.19 -22.40
CA LYS A 11 -15.82 -5.99 -21.59
C LYS A 11 -15.83 -6.27 -20.10
N SER A 12 -16.77 -7.07 -19.59
CA SER A 12 -16.83 -7.42 -18.17
C SER A 12 -15.65 -8.30 -17.77
N PHE A 13 -15.25 -9.25 -18.62
CA PHE A 13 -14.05 -10.07 -18.43
C PHE A 13 -12.78 -9.22 -18.36
N LEU A 14 -12.56 -8.31 -19.33
CA LEU A 14 -11.39 -7.43 -19.33
C LEU A 14 -11.36 -6.52 -18.10
N LYS A 15 -12.51 -5.96 -17.72
CA LYS A 15 -12.62 -5.13 -16.52
C LYS A 15 -12.26 -5.91 -15.25
N ALA A 16 -12.78 -7.14 -15.10
CA ALA A 16 -12.45 -7.99 -13.97
C ALA A 16 -10.95 -8.30 -13.91
N ARG A 17 -10.33 -8.67 -15.05
CA ARG A 17 -8.89 -8.95 -15.11
C ARG A 17 -8.04 -7.73 -14.82
N PHE A 18 -8.43 -6.55 -15.30
CA PHE A 18 -7.73 -5.32 -14.97
C PHE A 18 -7.80 -5.00 -13.47
N ILE A 19 -8.97 -5.19 -12.85
CA ILE A 19 -9.15 -5.00 -11.40
C ILE A 19 -8.29 -6.00 -10.60
N GLU A 20 -8.24 -7.26 -11.02
CA GLU A 20 -7.40 -8.29 -10.36
C GLU A 20 -5.91 -7.96 -10.47
N LEU A 21 -5.43 -7.55 -11.65
CA LEU A 21 -4.03 -7.15 -11.85
C LEU A 21 -3.67 -5.90 -11.05
N PHE A 22 -4.58 -4.93 -11.00
CA PHE A 22 -4.42 -3.73 -10.18
C PHE A 22 -4.35 -4.08 -8.69
N ALA A 23 -5.23 -4.98 -8.23
CA ALA A 23 -5.20 -5.48 -6.85
C ALA A 23 -3.89 -6.20 -6.53
N LEU A 24 -3.37 -7.03 -7.43
CA LEU A 24 -2.06 -7.66 -7.27
C LEU A 24 -0.93 -6.63 -7.20
N GLY A 25 -0.98 -5.57 -8.01
CA GLY A 25 -0.02 -4.47 -7.93
C GLY A 25 -0.01 -3.80 -6.55
N ILE A 26 -1.20 -3.50 -6.00
CA ILE A 26 -1.35 -2.95 -4.65
C ILE A 26 -0.83 -3.93 -3.59
N PHE A 27 -1.08 -5.23 -3.76
CA PHE A 27 -0.61 -6.27 -2.85
C PHE A 27 0.91 -6.26 -2.75
N PHE A 28 1.63 -6.35 -3.87
CA PHE A 28 3.09 -6.32 -3.86
C PHE A 28 3.65 -5.00 -3.36
N PHE A 29 3.04 -3.88 -3.73
CA PHE A 29 3.43 -2.56 -3.23
C PHE A 29 3.28 -2.46 -1.70
N SER A 30 2.18 -2.98 -1.14
CA SER A 30 1.94 -2.96 0.31
C SER A 30 2.96 -3.81 1.08
N ILE A 31 3.37 -4.96 0.52
CA ILE A 31 4.42 -5.80 1.09
C ILE A 31 5.76 -5.07 1.02
N ALA A 32 6.09 -4.44 -0.11
CA ALA A 32 7.31 -3.68 -0.27
C ALA A 32 7.41 -2.53 0.75
N LEU A 33 6.31 -1.81 0.98
CA LEU A 33 6.21 -0.80 2.03
C LEU A 33 6.40 -1.39 3.42
N LEU A 34 5.77 -2.52 3.73
CA LEU A 34 5.90 -3.18 5.03
C LEU A 34 7.37 -3.58 5.30
N ILE A 35 8.04 -4.16 4.31
CA ILE A 35 9.46 -4.52 4.39
C ILE A 35 10.32 -3.27 4.59
N SER A 36 10.01 -2.19 3.85
CA SER A 36 10.74 -0.93 3.95
C SER A 36 10.61 -0.27 5.33
N LEU A 37 9.41 -0.29 5.91
CA LEU A 37 9.14 0.27 7.24
C LEU A 37 9.73 -0.60 8.36
N SER A 38 9.70 -1.93 8.19
CA SER A 38 10.23 -2.87 9.19
C SER A 38 11.75 -2.87 9.24
N ASN A 39 12.41 -2.65 8.09
CA ASN A 39 13.86 -2.51 7.98
C ASN A 39 14.32 -1.04 7.98
N TYR A 40 13.51 -0.16 8.58
CA TYR A 40 13.90 1.22 8.80
C TYR A 40 14.87 1.29 10.00
N SER A 41 16.07 1.81 9.76
CA SER A 41 17.05 2.11 10.79
C SER A 41 17.19 3.63 10.89
N PRO A 42 16.90 4.27 12.04
CA PRO A 42 17.12 5.69 12.26
C PRO A 42 18.61 6.11 12.15
N LYS A 43 19.52 5.14 12.11
CA LYS A 43 20.98 5.34 11.99
C LYS A 43 21.48 5.19 10.55
N ASP A 44 20.64 4.74 9.63
CA ASP A 44 20.97 4.65 8.21
C ASP A 44 20.76 5.99 7.52
N ASN A 45 21.41 6.20 6.37
CA ASN A 45 21.21 7.37 5.53
C ASN A 45 19.71 7.61 5.26
N SER A 46 19.18 8.66 5.87
CA SER A 46 17.87 9.22 5.63
C SER A 46 18.00 10.47 4.76
N LEU A 47 16.89 11.11 4.37
CA LEU A 47 16.91 12.33 3.53
C LEU A 47 17.77 13.47 4.12
N ASN A 48 18.09 13.40 5.42
CA ASN A 48 18.87 14.38 6.15
C ASN A 48 20.36 14.04 6.32
N THR A 49 20.84 12.88 5.86
CA THR A 49 22.23 12.46 6.07
C THR A 49 23.05 12.64 4.79
N ILE A 50 23.62 13.84 4.60
CA ILE A 50 24.60 14.09 3.54
C ILE A 50 25.87 13.30 3.87
N GLY A 51 26.13 12.20 3.15
CA GLY A 51 27.42 11.51 3.15
C GLY A 51 27.61 10.32 4.11
N GLY A 52 26.55 9.73 4.66
CA GLY A 52 26.69 8.50 5.47
C GLY A 52 26.78 7.20 4.64
N PRO A 53 26.92 6.03 5.28
CA PRO A 53 27.08 4.74 4.60
C PRO A 53 25.85 4.31 3.79
N THR A 54 26.04 3.38 2.83
CA THR A 54 24.98 2.81 1.99
C THR A 54 23.76 2.38 2.82
N PRO A 55 22.52 2.74 2.41
CA PRO A 55 21.32 2.41 3.19
C PRO A 55 21.17 0.90 3.37
N GLN A 56 20.87 0.43 4.59
CA GLN A 56 20.68 -1.00 4.88
C GLN A 56 19.23 -1.45 4.61
N ASN A 57 18.34 -0.53 4.24
CA ASN A 57 17.00 -0.87 3.78
C ASN A 57 17.09 -1.77 2.55
N ILE A 58 16.38 -2.90 2.58
CA ILE A 58 16.36 -3.90 1.51
C ILE A 58 15.86 -3.30 0.17
N MET A 59 15.00 -2.28 0.24
CA MET A 59 14.51 -1.52 -0.92
C MET A 59 15.46 -0.37 -1.34
N GLY A 60 16.66 -0.31 -0.76
CA GLY A 60 17.68 0.68 -1.03
C GLY A 60 17.29 2.10 -0.60
N LEU A 61 17.80 3.09 -1.34
CA LEU A 61 17.65 4.52 -1.02
C LEU A 61 16.18 4.98 -1.03
N TRP A 62 15.41 4.52 -2.03
CA TRP A 62 13.99 4.87 -2.17
C TRP A 62 13.14 4.35 -1.00
N GLY A 63 13.45 3.14 -0.51
CA GLY A 63 12.82 2.59 0.68
C GLY A 63 13.13 3.40 1.94
N SER A 64 14.40 3.77 2.10
CA SER A 64 14.85 4.61 3.23
C SER A 64 14.10 5.96 3.26
N TYR A 65 14.04 6.67 2.13
CA TYR A 65 13.37 7.98 2.04
C TYR A 65 11.86 7.89 2.27
N THR A 66 11.22 6.88 1.69
CA THR A 66 9.77 6.69 1.86
C THR A 66 9.44 6.35 3.31
N ALA A 67 10.24 5.49 3.94
CA ALA A 67 10.06 5.13 5.35
C ALA A 67 10.29 6.33 6.27
N ASP A 68 11.38 7.07 6.09
CA ASP A 68 11.72 8.27 6.88
C ASP A 68 10.62 9.33 6.80
N PHE A 69 10.18 9.66 5.57
CA PHE A 69 9.07 10.58 5.35
C PHE A 69 7.80 10.10 6.08
N LEU A 70 7.39 8.85 5.87
CA LEU A 70 6.17 8.36 6.49
C LEU A 70 6.26 8.26 8.02
N PHE A 71 7.42 7.90 8.58
CA PHE A 71 7.64 7.92 10.03
C PHE A 71 7.62 9.35 10.59
N GLN A 72 8.10 10.35 9.85
CA GLN A 72 8.08 11.74 10.29
C GLN A 72 6.66 12.30 10.40
N PHE A 73 5.78 11.96 9.46
CA PHE A 73 4.39 12.45 9.44
C PHE A 73 3.44 11.62 10.32
N PHE A 74 3.61 10.30 10.34
CA PHE A 74 2.65 9.38 10.97
C PHE A 74 3.20 8.66 12.21
N GLY A 75 4.50 8.76 12.50
CA GLY A 75 5.13 8.01 13.59
C GLY A 75 4.92 6.50 13.43
N LEU A 76 4.73 5.80 14.55
CA LEU A 76 4.48 4.35 14.56
C LEU A 76 3.15 3.95 13.91
N THR A 77 2.21 4.89 13.72
CA THR A 77 0.92 4.57 13.08
C THR A 77 1.06 4.28 11.59
N VAL A 78 2.21 4.62 10.98
CA VAL A 78 2.51 4.32 9.58
C VAL A 78 2.35 2.84 9.22
N PHE A 79 2.59 1.92 10.15
CA PHE A 79 2.43 0.48 9.90
C PHE A 79 0.98 0.08 9.57
N LEU A 80 -0.01 0.89 9.95
CA LEU A 80 -1.40 0.66 9.56
C LEU A 80 -1.61 0.84 8.06
N LEU A 81 -0.88 1.75 7.41
CA LEU A 81 -1.03 2.03 5.98
C LEU A 81 -0.77 0.81 5.09
N PRO A 82 0.39 0.12 5.14
CA PRO A 82 0.63 -1.09 4.35
C PRO A 82 -0.33 -2.22 4.74
N ILE A 83 -0.72 -2.34 6.01
CA ILE A 83 -1.69 -3.36 6.46
C ILE A 83 -3.06 -3.14 5.81
N VAL A 84 -3.56 -1.90 5.80
CA VAL A 84 -4.83 -1.53 5.19
C VAL A 84 -4.80 -1.80 3.69
N LEU A 85 -3.73 -1.38 3.02
CA LEU A 85 -3.52 -1.63 1.57
C LEU A 85 -3.48 -3.12 1.26
N LEU A 86 -2.79 -3.92 2.08
CA LEU A 86 -2.72 -5.37 1.93
C LEU A 86 -4.11 -6.00 2.04
N ILE A 87 -4.88 -5.64 3.07
CA ILE A 87 -6.23 -6.20 3.23
C ILE A 87 -7.15 -5.76 2.10
N TRP A 88 -7.08 -4.49 1.68
CA TRP A 88 -7.87 -4.00 0.55
C TRP A 88 -7.52 -4.71 -0.76
N SER A 89 -6.23 -4.91 -1.05
CA SER A 89 -5.82 -5.67 -2.25
C SER A 89 -6.41 -7.07 -2.26
N VAL A 90 -6.38 -7.77 -1.12
CA VAL A 90 -6.96 -9.12 -1.01
C VAL A 90 -8.48 -9.07 -1.15
N GLN A 91 -9.16 -8.08 -0.57
CA GLN A 91 -10.61 -7.93 -0.71
C GLN A 91 -11.04 -7.64 -2.15
N ILE A 92 -10.34 -6.72 -2.83
CA ILE A 92 -10.58 -6.39 -4.24
C ILE A 92 -10.33 -7.62 -5.12
N PHE A 93 -9.22 -8.33 -4.91
CA PHE A 93 -8.89 -9.55 -5.64
C PHE A 93 -9.96 -10.64 -5.45
N LEU A 94 -10.46 -10.80 -4.22
CA LEU A 94 -11.53 -11.74 -3.89
C LEU A 94 -12.94 -11.23 -4.26
N HIS A 95 -13.06 -10.06 -4.91
CA HIS A 95 -14.32 -9.42 -5.26
C HIS A 95 -15.28 -9.24 -4.06
N LYS A 96 -14.72 -9.12 -2.85
CA LYS A 96 -15.49 -8.89 -1.62
C LYS A 96 -15.64 -7.38 -1.42
N PRO A 97 -16.82 -6.90 -0.98
CA PRO A 97 -16.98 -5.49 -0.64
C PRO A 97 -16.01 -5.12 0.48
N PRO A 98 -15.38 -3.93 0.43
CA PRO A 98 -14.48 -3.50 1.47
C PRO A 98 -15.24 -3.41 2.80
N ARG A 99 -14.97 -4.33 3.72
CA ARG A 99 -15.70 -4.39 4.99
C ARG A 99 -15.31 -3.16 5.81
N TYR A 100 -16.30 -2.33 6.12
CA TYR A 100 -16.19 -1.03 6.81
C TYR A 100 -15.50 -1.08 8.19
N LEU A 101 -15.21 -2.28 8.72
CA LEU A 101 -14.47 -2.47 9.97
C LEU A 101 -13.06 -1.88 9.92
N ILE A 102 -12.37 -1.96 8.78
CA ILE A 102 -11.00 -1.47 8.65
C ILE A 102 -10.99 0.06 8.54
N ALA A 103 -11.92 0.63 7.77
CA ALA A 103 -12.13 2.08 7.72
C ALA A 103 -12.46 2.64 9.10
N ARG A 104 -13.22 1.90 9.94
CA ARG A 104 -13.49 2.27 11.33
C ARG A 104 -12.24 2.24 12.21
N ILE A 105 -11.38 1.22 12.09
CA ILE A 105 -10.14 1.16 12.86
C ILE A 105 -9.21 2.32 12.48
N VAL A 106 -9.04 2.59 11.18
CA VAL A 106 -8.25 3.75 10.69
C VAL A 106 -8.84 5.07 11.17
N ALA A 107 -10.17 5.24 11.10
CA ALA A 107 -10.86 6.43 11.58
C ALA A 107 -10.74 6.66 13.10
N LEU A 108 -10.57 5.59 13.90
CA LEU A 108 -10.36 5.70 15.34
C LEU A 108 -8.97 6.24 15.71
N PHE A 109 -7.98 6.12 14.82
CA PHE A 109 -6.62 6.65 15.04
C PHE A 109 -6.39 8.02 14.38
N LEU A 110 -7.27 8.44 13.47
CA LEU A 110 -7.32 9.79 12.89
C LEU A 110 -7.64 10.97 13.85
N PRO A 111 -8.23 10.83 15.06
CA PRO A 111 -8.66 12.01 15.84
C PRO A 111 -7.55 12.68 16.67
N TRP A 112 -6.31 12.20 16.70
CA TRP A 112 -5.34 12.66 17.71
C TRP A 112 -4.51 13.90 17.36
N PHE A 113 -4.80 14.56 16.24
CA PHE A 113 -4.11 15.78 15.82
C PHE A 113 -5.07 16.97 15.73
N TYR A 114 -5.49 17.50 16.88
CA TYR A 114 -6.08 18.84 17.03
C TYR A 114 -5.59 19.48 18.32
#